data_AF-A0A8S2KH33-F1
#
_entry.id   AF-A0A8S2KH33-F1
#
_cell.length_a   1.000
_cell.length_b   1.000
_cell.length_c   1.000
_cell.angle_alpha   90.00
_cell.angle_beta   90.00
_cell.angle_gamma   90.00
#
_symmetry.space_group_name_H-M   'P 1'
#
loop_
_entity.id
_entity.type
_entity.pdbx_description
1 polymer ?
#
loop_
_entity_poly.entity_id
_entity_poly.type
_entity_poly.pdbx_seq_one_letter_code
_entity_poly.pdbx_strand_id
1 'polypeptide(L)'
;MSHPSKSQQRFPFRATVHIRKNFRKLPPITKPIRPLEEDSRVPSSSLSVTNVDLKYESPPPIGVDDFWNKLHQQIANQTSEHNDDHGNQNTPNKVVRIFVSSTFTDFFNEREVLIKKVFPALRDEMEPAGLQIIDCDLRWGVPKDSTTEQTILTCLEELDRCFDDNGQPFFIGLVSDKYGWVPRLDELPTNITKRYRWIDGASITLMEFIHGAFRTHNPNALFLIRNSENILKSIPDKYKDRFQDKDEYNQNQIQELRNQLHRLVSPQQIVHYDCLYDGLDSSTGRERVKIDGLNDFEEQAKQFLIEAIKKWYPNNFNNTHPSDPEQQQMNTFLLNKTQIFVDRPKEFASLLKYVAGDHKDFSLIDGGSSNKENAQPLMALTGRSGDGKTMLLAKFVLTIEETQQNKFLLFYYFFDGSFHAQASHFMFTSLKQKLYKYLDDNNVISPKTNERLKITDDTFLSDAIELLSTPLVIVVDGLDKGDVHQTRLYGQEFPFNSLSELMTDHTSTEVIHK
;
A
#
# COMPACT_ATOMS: atom_id res chain seq x y z
N MET A 1 -43.84 45.96 26.62
CA MET A 1 -44.95 45.01 26.41
C MET A 1 -44.32 43.64 26.20
N SER A 2 -44.11 42.89 27.28
CA SER A 2 -44.99 41.83 27.83
C SER A 2 -44.89 40.52 27.03
N HIS A 3 -44.41 39.50 27.75
CA HIS A 3 -44.29 38.08 27.43
C HIS A 3 -45.47 37.45 26.67
N PRO A 4 -45.23 36.25 26.09
CA PRO A 4 -45.70 35.06 26.81
C PRO A 4 -44.60 34.02 27.06
N SER A 5 -44.85 33.24 28.11
CA SER A 5 -44.00 32.24 28.74
C SER A 5 -44.49 30.81 28.45
N LYS A 6 -43.57 29.85 28.60
CA LYS A 6 -43.76 28.39 28.85
C LYS A 6 -44.21 27.59 27.60
N SER A 7 -43.62 26.44 27.27
CA SER A 7 -43.16 25.36 28.15
C SER A 7 -42.10 24.49 27.46
N GLN A 8 -40.94 24.30 28.09
CA GLN A 8 -40.04 23.20 27.77
C GLN A 8 -40.50 21.99 28.58
N GLN A 9 -41.11 21.00 27.93
CA GLN A 9 -41.25 19.67 28.50
C GLN A 9 -39.88 18.97 28.47
N ARG A 10 -39.24 18.91 29.65
CA ARG A 10 -38.20 17.92 29.95
C ARG A 10 -38.87 16.58 30.20
N PHE A 11 -38.52 15.55 29.45
CA PHE A 11 -38.64 14.16 29.90
C PHE A 11 -37.27 13.66 30.41
N PRO A 12 -37.24 12.89 31.51
CA PRO A 12 -36.02 12.51 32.20
C PRO A 12 -35.49 11.16 31.68
N PHE A 13 -34.20 11.09 31.36
CA PHE A 13 -33.49 9.82 31.40
C PHE A 13 -32.32 9.94 32.37
N ARG A 14 -32.48 9.27 33.50
CA ARG A 14 -31.47 9.08 34.54
C ARG A 14 -31.45 7.59 34.87
N ALA A 15 -30.40 6.89 34.44
CA ALA A 15 -29.87 5.68 35.09
C ALA A 15 -28.52 5.36 34.44
N THR A 16 -27.40 5.81 35.01
CA THR A 16 -26.59 5.16 36.05
C THR A 16 -25.67 4.06 35.51
N VAL A 17 -24.39 4.44 35.50
CA VAL A 17 -23.19 3.65 35.26
C VAL A 17 -23.06 2.52 36.28
N HIS A 18 -22.84 1.28 35.81
CA HIS A 18 -22.25 0.20 36.60
C HIS A 18 -20.96 -0.26 35.93
N ILE A 19 -19.85 0.38 36.30
CA ILE A 19 -18.50 -0.11 36.03
C ILE A 19 -18.20 -1.19 37.07
N ARG A 20 -18.20 -2.47 36.65
CA ARG A 20 -17.49 -3.51 37.41
C ARG A 20 -15.99 -3.28 37.24
N LYS A 21 -15.36 -2.72 38.27
CA LYS A 21 -13.91 -2.66 38.46
C LYS A 21 -13.38 -4.09 38.64
N ASN A 22 -12.46 -4.51 37.77
CA ASN A 22 -11.42 -5.48 38.10
C ASN A 22 -10.21 -5.25 37.18
N PHE A 23 -9.45 -4.20 37.46
CA PHE A 23 -8.05 -4.09 37.05
C PHE A 23 -7.18 -4.27 38.29
N ARG A 24 -6.30 -5.26 38.27
CA ARG A 24 -5.19 -5.38 39.23
C ARG A 24 -4.29 -4.16 39.06
N LYS A 25 -4.11 -3.39 40.13
CA LYS A 25 -3.21 -2.25 40.21
C LYS A 25 -1.75 -2.74 40.13
N LEU A 26 -0.99 -2.26 39.17
CA LEU A 26 0.47 -2.19 39.29
C LEU A 26 0.84 -1.02 40.22
N PRO A 27 1.86 -1.15 41.09
CA PRO A 27 2.25 -0.10 42.01
C PRO A 27 2.99 1.04 41.29
N PRO A 28 2.87 2.29 41.79
CA PRO A 28 3.54 3.44 41.21
C PRO A 28 5.03 3.47 41.61
N ILE A 29 5.91 3.62 40.64
CA ILE A 29 7.33 3.93 40.89
C ILE A 29 7.47 5.44 40.97
N THR A 30 7.51 5.97 42.19
CA THR A 30 7.96 7.33 42.49
C THR A 30 9.22 7.25 43.35
N LYS A 31 10.38 7.59 42.78
CA LYS A 31 11.51 8.15 43.56
C LYS A 31 12.24 9.20 42.72
N PRO A 32 12.56 10.37 43.29
CA PRO A 32 13.31 11.42 42.62
C PRO A 32 14.79 11.03 42.52
N ILE A 33 15.39 11.30 41.36
CA ILE A 33 16.83 11.16 41.12
C ILE A 33 17.55 12.25 41.92
N ARG A 34 18.41 11.87 42.88
CA ARG A 34 19.38 12.77 43.50
C ARG A 34 20.59 12.93 42.56
N PRO A 35 21.22 14.12 42.51
CA PRO A 35 22.50 14.28 41.83
C PRO A 35 23.56 13.48 42.60
N LEU A 36 24.35 12.66 41.91
CA LEU A 36 25.55 12.06 42.50
C LEU A 36 26.66 13.10 42.53
N GLU A 37 27.09 13.40 43.75
CA GLU A 37 28.22 14.24 44.11
C GLU A 37 29.53 13.65 43.58
N GLU A 38 30.43 14.55 43.15
CA GLU A 38 31.85 14.28 43.01
C GLU A 38 32.41 13.81 44.35
N ASP A 39 32.93 12.58 44.43
CA ASP A 39 33.80 12.20 45.53
C ASP A 39 35.14 11.69 45.00
N SER A 40 36.10 12.62 45.08
CA SER A 40 37.53 12.42 44.99
C SER A 40 38.00 11.41 46.04
N ARG A 41 38.51 10.25 45.60
CA ARG A 41 39.68 9.52 46.18
C ARG A 41 39.81 8.12 45.57
N VAL A 42 40.79 7.93 44.68
CA VAL A 42 41.41 6.62 44.42
C VAL A 42 42.93 6.79 44.56
N PRO A 43 43.65 5.89 45.24
CA PRO A 43 45.08 6.03 45.48
C PRO A 43 45.90 5.75 44.21
N SER A 44 46.96 6.51 44.04
CA SER A 44 47.99 6.33 43.03
C SER A 44 48.71 4.98 43.15
N SER A 45 48.56 4.12 42.13
CA SER A 45 49.54 3.09 41.82
C SER A 45 49.75 3.05 40.31
N SER A 46 50.94 3.49 39.91
CA SER A 46 51.47 3.49 38.55
C SER A 46 51.61 2.08 38.00
N LEU A 47 50.82 1.74 36.98
CA LEU A 47 51.12 0.68 36.03
C LEU A 47 50.94 1.27 34.63
N SER A 48 52.06 1.54 33.98
CA SER A 48 52.13 1.95 32.58
C SER A 48 51.68 0.79 31.69
N VAL A 49 50.39 0.76 31.35
CA VAL A 49 49.90 -0.07 30.25
C VAL A 49 50.08 0.76 28.99
N THR A 50 51.10 0.43 28.21
CA THR A 50 51.24 0.88 26.82
C THR A 50 49.99 0.45 26.06
N ASN A 51 49.17 1.42 25.64
CA ASN A 51 48.14 1.20 24.63
C ASN A 51 48.85 0.74 23.35
N VAL A 52 48.85 -0.58 23.12
CA VAL A 52 49.09 -1.12 21.79
C VAL A 52 47.77 -0.92 21.06
N ASP A 53 47.70 0.10 20.20
CA ASP A 53 46.69 0.21 19.16
C ASP A 53 46.84 -1.03 18.25
N LEU A 54 46.20 -2.13 18.63
CA LEU A 54 45.95 -3.25 17.74
C LEU A 54 44.91 -2.74 16.73
N LYS A 55 45.39 -2.10 15.66
CA LYS A 55 44.62 -1.97 14.42
C LYS A 55 44.28 -3.40 14.00
N TYR A 56 43.06 -3.81 14.29
CA TYR A 56 42.50 -5.03 13.73
C TYR A 56 42.30 -4.72 12.24
N GLU A 57 43.32 -4.98 11.42
CA GLU A 57 43.20 -4.93 9.98
C GLU A 57 42.24 -6.05 9.60
N SER A 58 41.01 -5.69 9.25
CA SER A 58 40.07 -6.62 8.64
C SER A 58 40.77 -7.29 7.45
N PRO A 59 40.63 -8.61 7.26
CA PRO A 59 41.19 -9.27 6.09
C PRO A 59 40.70 -8.55 4.83
N PRO A 60 41.55 -8.41 3.79
CA PRO A 60 41.13 -7.79 2.55
C PRO A 60 39.92 -8.54 1.99
N PRO A 61 38.98 -7.84 1.35
CA PRO A 61 37.84 -8.50 0.72
C PRO A 61 38.35 -9.55 -0.27
N ILE A 62 37.56 -10.60 -0.47
CA ILE A 62 37.84 -11.59 -1.52
C ILE A 62 38.07 -10.89 -2.87
N GLY A 63 38.94 -11.45 -3.71
CA GLY A 63 39.24 -10.86 -5.03
C GLY A 63 37.98 -10.71 -5.89
N VAL A 64 37.98 -9.74 -6.80
CA VAL A 64 36.81 -9.46 -7.68
C VAL A 64 36.38 -10.71 -8.44
N ASP A 65 37.31 -11.45 -9.03
CA ASP A 65 36.99 -12.69 -9.75
C ASP A 65 36.40 -13.76 -8.82
N ASP A 66 36.96 -13.93 -7.62
CA ASP A 66 36.48 -14.90 -6.63
C ASP A 66 35.07 -14.54 -6.14
N PHE A 67 34.79 -13.24 -5.97
CA PHE A 67 33.46 -12.72 -5.66
C PHE A 67 32.44 -13.19 -6.70
N TRP A 68 32.71 -12.89 -7.98
CA TRP A 68 31.77 -13.18 -9.06
C TRP A 68 31.64 -14.69 -9.30
N ASN A 69 32.73 -15.45 -9.20
CA ASN A 69 32.70 -16.91 -9.25
C ASN A 69 31.80 -17.50 -8.14
N LYS A 70 31.91 -16.98 -6.91
CA LYS A 70 31.07 -17.40 -5.79
C LYS A 70 29.60 -17.03 -6.01
N LEU A 71 29.31 -15.85 -6.56
CA LEU A 71 27.94 -15.48 -6.92
C LEU A 71 27.35 -16.42 -7.98
N HIS A 72 28.09 -16.68 -9.06
CA HIS A 72 27.66 -17.60 -10.12
C HIS A 72 27.40 -19.01 -9.59
N GLN A 73 28.24 -19.51 -8.69
CA GLN A 73 28.00 -20.78 -7.99
C GLN A 73 26.70 -20.75 -7.16
N GLN A 74 26.44 -19.66 -6.43
CA GLN A 74 25.19 -19.53 -5.66
C GLN A 74 23.95 -19.51 -6.56
N ILE A 75 24.02 -18.89 -7.74
CA ILE A 75 22.92 -18.85 -8.71
C ILE A 75 22.69 -20.24 -9.32
N ALA A 76 23.76 -20.92 -9.73
CA ALA A 76 23.69 -22.27 -10.31
C ALA A 76 23.17 -23.33 -9.33
N ASN A 77 23.51 -23.21 -8.04
CA ASN A 77 23.03 -24.13 -7.01
C ASN A 77 21.55 -23.94 -6.70
N GLN A 78 20.99 -22.73 -6.86
CA GLN A 78 19.55 -22.52 -6.67
C GLN A 78 18.69 -23.12 -7.78
N THR A 79 19.17 -23.04 -9.02
CA THR A 79 18.47 -23.60 -10.19
C THR A 79 18.37 -25.13 -10.15
N SER A 80 19.21 -25.79 -9.34
CA SER A 80 19.15 -27.24 -9.13
C SER A 80 18.25 -27.68 -7.97
N GLU A 81 17.87 -26.76 -7.06
CA GLU A 81 17.00 -27.05 -5.90
C GLU A 81 15.51 -26.67 -6.14
N HIS A 82 15.22 -25.73 -7.04
CA HIS A 82 13.85 -25.29 -7.36
C HIS A 82 13.33 -25.86 -8.69
N ASN A 83 13.07 -27.16 -8.74
CA ASN A 83 12.29 -27.81 -9.82
C ASN A 83 10.83 -28.11 -9.42
N ASP A 84 10.36 -27.57 -8.30
CA ASP A 84 8.96 -27.70 -7.89
C ASP A 84 8.13 -26.47 -8.28
N ASP A 85 7.13 -26.77 -9.09
CA ASP A 85 6.01 -25.98 -9.60
C ASP A 85 5.45 -24.98 -8.56
N HIS A 86 5.74 -23.69 -8.76
CA HIS A 86 4.96 -22.60 -8.18
C HIS A 86 4.01 -22.01 -9.23
N GLY A 87 3.05 -22.83 -9.65
CA GLY A 87 1.77 -22.34 -10.17
C GLY A 87 1.13 -21.42 -9.13
N ASN A 88 1.32 -20.12 -9.30
CA ASN A 88 0.88 -19.11 -8.35
C ASN A 88 -0.66 -18.97 -8.42
N GLN A 89 -1.35 -19.61 -7.49
CA GLN A 89 -2.76 -19.40 -7.15
C GLN A 89 -2.90 -18.35 -6.02
N ASN A 90 -2.06 -17.31 -5.98
CA ASN A 90 -2.28 -16.18 -5.08
C ASN A 90 -3.33 -15.24 -5.68
N THR A 91 -4.37 -14.97 -4.87
CA THR A 91 -5.30 -13.87 -5.07
C THR A 91 -4.52 -12.58 -5.40
N PRO A 92 -4.85 -11.86 -6.48
CA PRO A 92 -4.06 -10.71 -6.90
C PRO A 92 -4.12 -9.64 -5.82
N ASN A 93 -2.99 -9.44 -5.12
CA ASN A 93 -2.82 -8.25 -4.30
C ASN A 93 -2.93 -7.05 -5.24
N LYS A 94 -3.88 -6.15 -4.98
CA LYS A 94 -4.09 -4.93 -5.79
C LYS A 94 -2.96 -3.92 -5.58
N VAL A 95 -1.99 -4.22 -4.72
CA VAL A 95 -0.82 -3.38 -4.44
C VAL A 95 0.37 -3.89 -5.23
N VAL A 96 1.02 -3.01 -5.99
CA VAL A 96 2.25 -3.26 -6.74
C VAL A 96 3.37 -2.44 -6.11
N ARG A 97 4.37 -3.13 -5.54
CA ARG A 97 5.53 -2.48 -4.91
C ARG A 97 6.71 -2.42 -5.86
N ILE A 98 7.31 -1.25 -6.01
CA ILE A 98 8.47 -1.01 -6.88
C ILE A 98 9.67 -0.63 -6.01
N PHE A 99 10.69 -1.48 -5.96
CA PHE A 99 11.90 -1.24 -5.19
C PHE A 99 12.96 -0.48 -6.00
N VAL A 100 13.54 0.58 -5.42
CA VAL A 100 14.59 1.37 -6.06
C VAL A 100 15.91 1.21 -5.31
N SER A 101 16.87 0.54 -5.95
CA SER A 101 18.23 0.35 -5.44
C SER A 101 19.22 1.25 -6.18
N SER A 102 20.00 2.03 -5.43
CA SER A 102 21.13 2.80 -5.98
C SER A 102 22.09 3.24 -4.87
N THR A 103 23.26 3.73 -5.26
CA THR A 103 24.15 4.43 -4.35
C THR A 103 23.55 5.77 -3.89
N PHE A 104 23.94 6.20 -2.68
CA PHE A 104 23.28 7.31 -2.00
C PHE A 104 23.70 8.69 -2.52
N THR A 105 24.96 8.90 -2.91
CA THR A 105 25.49 10.27 -3.07
C THR A 105 25.23 10.90 -4.43
N ASP A 106 24.98 10.11 -5.46
CA ASP A 106 25.07 10.51 -6.87
C ASP A 106 23.80 10.34 -7.70
N PHE A 107 22.74 9.72 -7.16
CA PHE A 107 21.46 9.53 -7.84
C PHE A 107 20.34 10.41 -7.29
N PHE A 108 20.66 11.62 -6.83
CA PHE A 108 19.63 12.51 -6.29
C PHE A 108 18.65 12.96 -7.38
N ASN A 109 19.16 13.44 -8.51
CA ASN A 109 18.34 13.98 -9.60
C ASN A 109 17.50 12.89 -10.28
N GLU A 110 18.07 11.72 -10.50
CA GLU A 110 17.36 10.56 -11.07
C GLU A 110 16.23 10.09 -10.16
N ARG A 111 16.46 10.00 -8.84
CA ARG A 111 15.39 9.65 -7.89
C ARG A 111 14.31 10.72 -7.81
N GLU A 112 14.67 12.00 -7.90
CA GLU A 112 13.69 13.08 -8.01
C GLU A 112 12.82 12.95 -9.27
N VAL A 113 13.40 12.54 -10.41
CA VAL A 113 12.64 12.23 -11.63
C VAL A 113 11.70 11.04 -11.40
N LEU A 114 12.17 9.97 -10.75
CA LEU A 114 11.31 8.83 -10.42
C LEU A 114 10.11 9.25 -9.56
N ILE A 115 10.35 9.97 -8.47
CA ILE A 115 9.33 10.40 -7.50
C ILE A 115 8.35 11.42 -8.09
N LYS A 116 8.85 12.40 -8.85
CA LYS A 116 8.04 13.54 -9.31
C LYS A 116 7.36 13.30 -10.66
N LYS A 117 7.83 12.34 -11.45
CA LYS A 117 7.35 12.14 -12.82
C LYS A 117 6.98 10.68 -13.11
N VAL A 118 7.90 9.74 -12.90
CA VAL A 118 7.69 8.34 -13.30
C VAL A 118 6.61 7.67 -12.44
N PHE A 119 6.72 7.69 -11.11
CA PHE A 119 5.75 7.05 -10.21
C PHE A 119 4.36 7.71 -10.24
N PRO A 120 4.21 9.04 -10.33
CA PRO A 120 2.92 9.67 -10.58
C PRO A 120 2.28 9.19 -11.90
N ALA A 121 3.03 9.19 -13.01
CA ALA A 121 2.49 8.70 -14.29
C ALA A 121 2.11 7.22 -14.25
N LEU A 122 2.88 6.39 -13.52
CA LEU A 122 2.52 4.99 -13.27
C LEU A 122 1.24 4.86 -12.47
N ARG A 123 1.04 5.67 -11.42
CA ARG A 123 -0.21 5.65 -10.66
C ARG A 123 -1.40 5.98 -11.56
N ASP A 124 -1.30 7.02 -12.37
CA ASP A 124 -2.37 7.43 -13.29
C ASP A 124 -2.69 6.34 -14.32
N GLU A 125 -1.69 5.64 -14.84
CA GLU A 125 -1.86 4.57 -15.84
C GLU A 125 -2.43 3.27 -15.23
N MET A 126 -2.12 3.01 -13.96
CA MET A 126 -2.45 1.74 -13.27
C MET A 126 -3.75 1.82 -12.45
N GLU A 127 -4.16 3.03 -12.06
CA GLU A 127 -5.40 3.28 -11.29
C GLU A 127 -6.66 2.71 -11.99
N PRO A 128 -6.87 2.86 -13.31
CA PRO A 128 -8.05 2.30 -13.97
C PRO A 128 -8.11 0.77 -13.91
N ALA A 129 -6.95 0.11 -13.78
CA ALA A 129 -6.83 -1.33 -13.64
C ALA A 129 -7.00 -1.80 -12.19
N GLY A 130 -7.31 -0.87 -11.26
CA GLY A 130 -7.45 -1.13 -9.84
C GLY A 130 -6.13 -1.50 -9.15
N LEU A 131 -4.99 -1.12 -9.73
CA LEU A 131 -3.65 -1.38 -9.21
C LEU A 131 -3.12 -0.14 -8.50
N GLN A 132 -2.72 -0.31 -7.25
CA GLN A 132 -2.10 0.72 -6.42
C GLN A 132 -0.58 0.60 -6.48
N ILE A 133 0.09 1.66 -6.90
CA ILE A 133 1.56 1.69 -6.95
C ILE A 133 2.13 2.24 -5.63
N ILE A 134 3.05 1.48 -5.04
CA ILE A 134 3.86 1.89 -3.89
C ILE A 134 5.33 1.91 -4.30
N ASP A 135 5.92 3.10 -4.33
CA ASP A 135 7.36 3.28 -4.53
C ASP A 135 8.14 3.07 -3.22
N CYS A 136 9.04 2.09 -3.23
CA CYS A 136 9.89 1.71 -2.09
C CYS A 136 11.30 2.30 -2.30
N ASP A 137 11.46 3.61 -2.02
CA ASP A 137 12.75 4.31 -1.99
C ASP A 137 13.18 4.59 -0.54
N LEU A 138 14.11 3.79 -0.04
CA LEU A 138 14.56 3.84 1.35
C LEU A 138 15.53 4.98 1.68
N ARG A 139 15.77 5.92 0.76
CA ARG A 139 16.63 7.11 1.03
C ARG A 139 16.10 7.99 2.15
N TRP A 140 14.79 8.03 2.31
CA TRP A 140 14.08 8.90 3.26
C TRP A 140 13.67 8.17 4.54
N GLY A 141 13.86 6.85 4.61
CA GLY A 141 13.31 5.98 5.65
C GLY A 141 14.30 5.45 6.68
N VAL A 142 15.62 5.55 6.44
CA VAL A 142 16.64 5.06 7.38
C VAL A 142 17.07 6.19 8.33
N PRO A 143 16.81 6.09 9.65
CA PRO A 143 17.30 7.06 10.63
C PRO A 143 18.83 7.23 10.55
N LYS A 144 19.33 8.46 10.69
CA LYS A 144 20.78 8.74 10.65
C LYS A 144 21.59 8.02 11.72
N ASP A 145 20.93 7.64 12.82
CA ASP A 145 21.55 6.97 13.97
C ASP A 145 21.35 5.45 13.93
N SER A 146 20.95 4.90 12.77
CA SER A 146 20.80 3.46 12.58
C SER A 146 22.15 2.75 12.62
N THR A 147 22.20 1.60 13.27
CA THR A 147 23.35 0.70 13.20
C THR A 147 23.52 0.11 11.79
N THR A 148 24.71 -0.42 11.49
CA THR A 148 24.97 -1.17 10.24
C THR A 148 23.96 -2.29 10.02
N GLU A 149 23.73 -3.11 11.05
CA GLU A 149 22.74 -4.19 11.04
C GLU A 149 21.33 -3.68 10.71
N GLN A 150 20.86 -2.64 11.39
CA GLN A 150 19.52 -2.08 11.17
C GLN A 150 19.36 -1.53 9.76
N THR A 151 20.40 -0.87 9.22
CA THR A 151 20.37 -0.32 7.86
C THR A 151 20.22 -1.44 6.83
N ILE A 152 21.02 -2.50 6.95
CA ILE A 152 20.99 -3.64 6.03
C ILE A 152 19.65 -4.38 6.11
N LEU A 153 19.16 -4.65 7.33
CA LEU A 153 17.85 -5.30 7.52
C LEU A 153 16.72 -4.47 6.93
N THR A 154 16.72 -3.15 7.17
CA THR A 154 15.67 -2.26 6.62
C THR A 154 15.62 -2.36 5.09
N CYS A 155 16.79 -2.36 4.44
CA CYS A 155 16.87 -2.50 2.98
C CYS A 155 16.37 -3.85 2.48
N LEU A 156 16.92 -4.94 3.01
CA LEU A 156 16.66 -6.27 2.47
C LEU A 156 15.30 -6.84 2.90
N GLU A 157 14.78 -6.47 4.07
CA GLU A 157 13.43 -6.87 4.48
C GLU A 157 12.35 -6.09 3.72
N GLU A 158 12.60 -4.85 3.32
CA GLU A 158 11.66 -4.15 2.45
C GLU A 158 11.62 -4.80 1.05
N LEU A 159 12.76 -5.25 0.56
CA LEU A 159 12.83 -6.03 -0.68
C LEU A 159 12.12 -7.38 -0.54
N ASP A 160 12.26 -8.08 0.60
CA ASP A 160 11.49 -9.29 0.91
C ASP A 160 9.97 -9.02 0.87
N ARG A 161 9.49 -7.89 1.39
CA ARG A 161 8.07 -7.52 1.29
C ARG A 161 7.61 -7.29 -0.14
N CYS A 162 8.48 -6.75 -1.00
CA CYS A 162 8.17 -6.65 -2.43
C CYS A 162 8.03 -8.03 -3.09
N PHE A 163 8.78 -9.04 -2.64
CA PHE A 163 8.55 -10.43 -3.05
C PHE A 163 7.20 -10.95 -2.54
N ASP A 164 6.90 -10.77 -1.26
CA ASP A 164 5.67 -11.26 -0.64
C ASP A 164 4.41 -10.69 -1.32
N ASP A 165 4.41 -9.40 -1.62
CA ASP A 165 3.23 -8.72 -2.19
C ASP A 165 3.04 -8.96 -3.69
N ASN A 166 4.13 -9.02 -4.46
CA ASN A 166 4.05 -9.11 -5.93
C ASN A 166 4.26 -10.53 -6.48
N GLY A 167 4.73 -11.46 -5.66
CA GLY A 167 5.33 -12.74 -6.08
C GLY A 167 6.76 -12.61 -6.63
N GLN A 168 7.10 -11.47 -7.20
CA GLN A 168 8.44 -11.09 -7.64
C GLN A 168 8.55 -9.54 -7.66
N PRO A 169 9.62 -8.92 -7.11
CA PRO A 169 9.72 -7.47 -7.03
C PRO A 169 9.78 -6.81 -8.42
N PHE A 170 9.02 -5.73 -8.61
CA PHE A 170 9.37 -4.74 -9.64
C PHE A 170 10.58 -3.98 -9.14
N PHE A 171 11.69 -4.03 -9.86
CA PHE A 171 12.98 -3.62 -9.34
C PHE A 171 13.64 -2.61 -10.28
N ILE A 172 14.10 -1.48 -9.75
CA ILE A 172 14.96 -0.53 -10.45
C ILE A 172 16.34 -0.56 -9.79
N GLY A 173 17.37 -0.93 -10.54
CA GLY A 173 18.77 -0.77 -10.16
C GLY A 173 19.42 0.39 -10.92
N LEU A 174 19.91 1.41 -10.22
CA LEU A 174 20.65 2.51 -10.84
C LEU A 174 22.16 2.27 -10.69
N VAL A 175 22.89 2.34 -11.81
CA VAL A 175 24.31 1.98 -11.86
C VAL A 175 25.14 3.16 -12.36
N SER A 176 26.16 3.54 -11.59
CA SER A 176 27.11 4.61 -11.90
C SER A 176 28.54 4.12 -11.73
N ASP A 177 29.49 5.04 -11.54
CA ASP A 177 30.89 4.76 -11.21
C ASP A 177 31.13 4.67 -9.70
N LYS A 178 30.05 4.48 -8.93
CA LYS A 178 30.12 4.13 -7.52
C LYS A 178 29.67 2.71 -7.27
N TYR A 179 30.48 1.99 -6.52
CA TYR A 179 30.17 0.66 -6.02
C TYR A 179 29.24 0.71 -4.81
N GLY A 180 29.39 1.74 -3.98
CA GLY A 180 28.60 1.93 -2.77
C GLY A 180 29.31 1.47 -1.50
N TRP A 181 28.56 1.43 -0.40
CA TRP A 181 29.12 1.09 0.90
C TRP A 181 29.22 -0.43 1.10
N VAL A 182 30.44 -0.89 1.42
CA VAL A 182 30.75 -2.27 1.77
C VAL A 182 30.86 -2.35 3.30
N PRO A 183 29.93 -3.05 3.99
CA PRO A 183 30.02 -3.27 5.43
C PRO A 183 31.20 -4.20 5.75
N ARG A 184 31.83 -4.01 6.92
CA ARG A 184 32.89 -4.93 7.35
C ARG A 184 32.27 -6.24 7.83
N LEU A 185 32.99 -7.36 7.69
CA LEU A 185 32.50 -8.68 8.11
C LEU A 185 32.16 -8.77 9.60
N ASP A 186 32.88 -8.06 10.46
CA ASP A 186 32.60 -7.98 11.89
C ASP A 186 31.34 -7.16 12.22
N GLU A 187 30.91 -6.30 11.30
CA GLU A 187 29.65 -5.55 11.39
C GLU A 187 28.44 -6.32 10.85
N LEU A 188 28.64 -7.53 10.32
CA LEU A 188 27.60 -8.37 9.73
C LEU A 188 27.20 -9.53 10.66
N PRO A 189 26.06 -9.43 11.35
CA PRO A 189 25.48 -10.52 12.13
C PRO A 189 25.30 -11.80 11.31
N THR A 190 25.57 -12.95 11.92
CA THR A 190 25.50 -14.27 11.25
C THR A 190 24.10 -14.60 10.71
N ASN A 191 23.04 -14.08 11.33
CA ASN A 191 21.66 -14.20 10.83
C ASN A 191 21.48 -13.50 9.48
N ILE A 192 22.04 -12.30 9.29
CA ILE A 192 21.98 -11.57 8.01
C ILE A 192 22.77 -12.32 6.95
N THR A 193 24.01 -12.70 7.27
CA THR A 193 24.89 -13.37 6.29
C THR A 193 24.31 -14.70 5.81
N LYS A 194 23.64 -15.44 6.70
CA LYS A 194 22.95 -16.69 6.35
C LYS A 194 21.65 -16.43 5.59
N ARG A 195 20.76 -15.58 6.11
CA ARG A 195 19.45 -15.29 5.51
C ARG A 195 19.58 -14.78 4.07
N TYR A 196 20.47 -13.83 3.85
CA TYR A 196 20.67 -13.21 2.54
C TYR A 196 21.86 -13.78 1.76
N ARG A 197 22.44 -14.90 2.24
CA ARG A 197 23.57 -15.59 1.61
C ARG A 197 24.68 -14.62 1.21
N TRP A 198 25.06 -13.76 2.13
CA TRP A 198 25.96 -12.62 1.88
C TRP A 198 27.28 -13.07 1.25
N ILE A 199 27.79 -12.27 0.33
CA ILE A 199 29.10 -12.47 -0.30
C ILE A 199 30.03 -11.39 0.24
N ASP A 200 31.14 -11.81 0.84
CA ASP A 200 32.14 -10.88 1.36
C ASP A 200 32.62 -9.90 0.27
N GLY A 201 32.88 -8.65 0.65
CA GLY A 201 33.22 -7.60 -0.30
C GLY A 201 32.06 -7.04 -1.13
N ALA A 202 30.81 -7.49 -0.93
CA ALA A 202 29.64 -6.90 -1.57
C ALA A 202 29.27 -5.56 -0.96
N SER A 203 28.93 -4.57 -1.79
CA SER A 203 28.19 -3.40 -1.32
C SER A 203 26.73 -3.75 -1.01
N ILE A 204 26.06 -2.96 -0.16
CA ILE A 204 24.62 -3.13 0.08
C ILE A 204 23.84 -3.07 -1.24
N THR A 205 24.14 -2.08 -2.08
CA THR A 205 23.49 -1.92 -3.39
C THR A 205 23.66 -3.17 -4.27
N LEU A 206 24.86 -3.76 -4.32
CA LEU A 206 25.04 -5.00 -5.06
C LEU A 206 24.29 -6.17 -4.41
N MET A 207 24.21 -6.25 -3.08
CA MET A 207 23.41 -7.27 -2.41
C MET A 207 21.91 -7.13 -2.69
N GLU A 208 21.40 -5.90 -2.80
CA GLU A 208 20.04 -5.62 -3.26
C GLU A 208 19.83 -6.10 -4.70
N PHE A 209 20.79 -5.88 -5.60
CA PHE A 209 20.73 -6.37 -7.00
C PHE A 209 20.75 -7.90 -7.05
N ILE A 210 21.64 -8.53 -6.27
CA ILE A 210 21.77 -9.98 -6.18
C ILE A 210 20.46 -10.60 -5.69
N HIS A 211 19.87 -10.02 -4.65
CA HIS A 211 18.64 -10.53 -4.02
C HIS A 211 17.38 -10.24 -4.84
N GLY A 212 17.25 -9.03 -5.37
CA GLY A 212 16.06 -8.57 -6.09
C GLY A 212 16.03 -8.92 -7.57
N ALA A 213 17.18 -9.24 -8.19
CA ALA A 213 17.26 -9.49 -9.62
C ALA A 213 18.03 -10.76 -10.01
N PHE A 214 19.29 -10.90 -9.60
CA PHE A 214 20.19 -11.90 -10.22
C PHE A 214 19.87 -13.33 -9.82
N ARG A 215 19.60 -13.58 -8.54
CA ARG A 215 19.36 -14.94 -8.02
C ARG A 215 18.09 -15.60 -8.53
N THR A 216 17.08 -14.79 -8.83
CA THR A 216 15.76 -15.26 -9.27
C THR A 216 15.54 -15.05 -10.76
N HIS A 217 16.56 -14.61 -11.51
CA HIS A 217 16.44 -14.21 -12.91
C HIS A 217 15.22 -13.30 -13.16
N ASN A 218 15.06 -12.29 -12.31
CA ASN A 218 13.85 -11.49 -12.25
C ASN A 218 13.56 -10.80 -13.59
N PRO A 219 12.44 -11.10 -14.28
CA PRO A 219 12.09 -10.44 -15.54
C PRO A 219 11.55 -9.01 -15.34
N ASN A 220 11.17 -8.64 -14.11
CA ASN A 220 10.61 -7.33 -13.76
C ASN A 220 11.69 -6.36 -13.21
N ALA A 221 12.96 -6.70 -13.36
CA ALA A 221 14.09 -5.84 -12.99
C ALA A 221 14.53 -4.98 -14.17
N LEU A 222 14.75 -3.69 -13.94
CA LEU A 222 15.33 -2.72 -14.87
C LEU A 222 16.63 -2.17 -14.29
N PHE A 223 17.68 -2.13 -15.11
CA PHE A 223 18.95 -1.51 -14.79
C PHE A 223 19.17 -0.29 -15.67
N LEU A 224 19.25 0.88 -15.03
CA LEU A 224 19.51 2.17 -15.68
C LEU A 224 20.97 2.55 -15.39
N ILE A 225 21.81 2.50 -16.42
CA ILE A 225 23.25 2.71 -16.34
C ILE A 225 23.58 4.12 -16.83
N ARG A 226 24.12 4.95 -15.94
CA ARG A 226 24.58 6.29 -16.28
C ARG A 226 25.91 6.23 -17.03
N ASN A 227 25.95 6.85 -18.20
CA ASN A 227 27.19 7.14 -18.92
C ASN A 227 27.89 8.32 -18.23
N SER A 228 28.80 8.03 -17.29
CA SER A 228 29.37 9.09 -16.45
C SER A 228 30.47 9.92 -17.13
N GLU A 229 30.89 9.61 -18.35
CA GLU A 229 32.00 10.30 -19.02
C GLU A 229 31.75 11.81 -19.15
N ASN A 230 30.54 12.20 -19.55
CA ASN A 230 30.18 13.61 -19.78
C ASN A 230 30.02 14.38 -18.47
N ILE A 231 29.37 13.78 -17.47
CA ILE A 231 29.16 14.42 -16.16
C ILE A 231 30.47 14.55 -15.38
N LEU A 232 31.33 13.52 -15.36
CA LEU A 232 32.61 13.58 -14.63
C LEU A 232 33.58 14.62 -15.21
N LYS A 233 33.51 14.91 -16.52
CA LYS A 233 34.30 15.98 -17.15
C LYS A 233 33.79 17.38 -16.81
N SER A 234 32.49 17.53 -16.51
CA SER A 234 31.83 18.83 -16.38
C SER A 234 31.56 19.25 -14.94
N ILE A 235 31.47 18.32 -13.98
CA ILE A 235 31.27 18.66 -12.57
C ILE A 235 32.54 19.26 -11.93
N PRO A 236 32.39 20.22 -10.98
CA PRO A 236 33.51 20.74 -10.22
C PRO A 236 34.26 19.65 -9.44
N ASP A 237 35.59 19.75 -9.36
CA ASP A 237 36.46 18.73 -8.74
C ASP A 237 36.05 18.36 -7.31
N LYS A 238 35.59 19.35 -6.51
CA LYS A 238 35.11 19.14 -5.13
C LYS A 238 33.91 18.17 -5.02
N TYR A 239 33.24 17.85 -6.13
CA TYR A 239 32.10 16.94 -6.17
C TYR A 239 32.39 15.60 -6.84
N LYS A 240 33.55 15.41 -7.50
CA LYS A 240 33.85 14.17 -8.25
C LYS A 240 33.76 12.92 -7.38
N ASP A 241 34.23 12.99 -6.15
CA ASP A 241 34.18 11.90 -5.15
C ASP A 241 32.75 11.43 -4.81
N ARG A 242 31.75 12.28 -5.07
CA ARG A 242 30.35 11.91 -4.88
C ARG A 242 29.84 11.02 -6.01
N PHE A 243 30.46 11.06 -7.19
CA PHE A 243 30.04 10.40 -8.44
C PHE A 243 30.96 9.24 -8.87
N GLN A 244 32.16 9.15 -8.29
CA GLN A 244 33.14 8.11 -8.61
C GLN A 244 33.79 7.58 -7.32
N ASP A 245 33.97 6.27 -7.24
CA ASP A 245 34.75 5.65 -6.17
C ASP A 245 36.27 5.85 -6.37
N LYS A 246 37.01 5.98 -5.26
CA LYS A 246 38.48 6.12 -5.29
C LYS A 246 39.23 4.83 -5.01
N ASP A 247 38.55 3.91 -4.34
CA ASP A 247 39.13 2.62 -3.98
C ASP A 247 39.22 1.73 -5.22
N GLU A 248 40.40 1.15 -5.44
CA GLU A 248 40.71 0.36 -6.63
C GLU A 248 39.84 -0.91 -6.69
N TYR A 249 39.59 -1.55 -5.55
CA TYR A 249 38.72 -2.73 -5.50
C TYR A 249 37.28 -2.37 -5.90
N ASN A 250 36.74 -1.26 -5.37
CA ASN A 250 35.41 -0.77 -5.74
C ASN A 250 35.32 -0.38 -7.22
N GLN A 251 36.36 0.23 -7.79
CA GLN A 251 36.42 0.57 -9.22
C GLN A 251 36.42 -0.70 -10.10
N ASN A 252 37.18 -1.72 -9.72
CA ASN A 252 37.19 -2.99 -10.43
C ASN A 252 35.84 -3.72 -10.29
N GLN A 253 35.22 -3.68 -9.10
CA GLN A 253 33.91 -4.28 -8.88
C GLN A 253 32.80 -3.61 -9.70
N ILE A 254 32.78 -2.28 -9.81
CA ILE A 254 31.75 -1.59 -10.60
C ILE A 254 31.92 -1.82 -12.10
N GLN A 255 33.17 -1.95 -12.57
CA GLN A 255 33.46 -2.33 -13.96
C GLN A 255 32.98 -3.76 -14.23
N GLU A 256 33.25 -4.69 -13.32
CA GLU A 256 32.82 -6.07 -13.51
C GLU A 256 31.30 -6.22 -13.37
N LEU A 257 30.64 -5.48 -12.49
CA LEU A 257 29.17 -5.41 -12.42
C LEU A 257 28.56 -5.04 -13.77
N ARG A 258 29.10 -4.03 -14.45
CA ARG A 258 28.63 -3.63 -15.80
C ARG A 258 28.78 -4.76 -16.81
N ASN A 259 29.90 -5.48 -16.79
CA ASN A 259 30.11 -6.65 -17.65
C ASN A 259 29.12 -7.77 -17.34
N GLN A 260 28.85 -8.02 -16.06
CA GLN A 260 28.02 -9.12 -15.57
C GLN A 260 26.52 -8.85 -15.79
N LEU A 261 26.07 -7.60 -15.79
CA LEU A 261 24.68 -7.25 -16.13
C LEU A 261 24.28 -7.83 -17.50
N HIS A 262 25.13 -7.67 -18.52
CA HIS A 262 24.87 -8.24 -19.85
C HIS A 262 24.82 -9.78 -19.89
N ARG A 263 25.33 -10.45 -18.86
CA ARG A 263 25.30 -11.93 -18.73
C ARG A 263 24.14 -12.43 -17.88
N LEU A 264 23.74 -11.65 -16.87
CA LEU A 264 22.80 -12.06 -15.83
C LEU A 264 21.35 -11.64 -16.12
N VAL A 265 21.14 -10.61 -16.94
CA VAL A 265 19.79 -10.12 -17.28
C VAL A 265 19.63 -9.94 -18.79
N SER A 266 18.37 -9.84 -19.23
CA SER A 266 18.05 -9.69 -20.65
C SER A 266 18.43 -8.29 -21.17
N PRO A 267 18.77 -8.12 -22.47
CA PRO A 267 19.11 -6.81 -23.03
C PRO A 267 18.04 -5.74 -22.84
N GLN A 268 16.76 -6.11 -22.85
CA GLN A 268 15.63 -5.19 -22.64
C GLN A 268 15.55 -4.65 -21.20
N GLN A 269 16.24 -5.29 -20.26
CA GLN A 269 16.33 -4.88 -18.86
C GLN A 269 17.48 -3.92 -18.60
N ILE A 270 18.26 -3.56 -19.63
CA ILE A 270 19.42 -2.68 -19.50
C ILE A 270 19.21 -1.45 -20.37
N VAL A 271 19.25 -0.28 -19.75
CA VAL A 271 19.11 1.01 -20.42
C VAL A 271 20.32 1.86 -20.06
N HIS A 272 21.04 2.32 -21.08
CA HIS A 272 22.08 3.32 -20.93
C HIS A 272 21.50 4.70 -21.16
N TYR A 273 21.88 5.67 -20.33
CA TYR A 273 21.46 7.05 -20.50
C TYR A 273 22.60 8.02 -20.21
N ASP A 274 22.56 9.15 -20.90
CA ASP A 274 23.47 10.26 -20.71
C ASP A 274 22.84 11.34 -19.83
N CYS A 275 23.71 12.15 -19.23
CA CYS A 275 23.27 13.31 -18.48
C CYS A 275 24.38 14.36 -18.41
N LEU A 276 23.99 15.59 -18.13
CA LEU A 276 24.87 16.76 -18.16
C LEU A 276 24.82 17.50 -16.83
N TYR A 277 25.95 18.12 -16.48
CA TYR A 277 26.01 19.04 -15.36
C TYR A 277 25.22 20.33 -15.67
N ASP A 278 24.27 20.68 -14.79
CA ASP A 278 23.41 21.87 -14.90
C ASP A 278 23.57 22.81 -13.69
N GLY A 279 24.79 22.90 -13.17
CA GLY A 279 25.10 23.79 -12.05
C GLY A 279 24.83 23.18 -10.68
N LEU A 280 24.60 24.05 -9.70
CA LEU A 280 24.51 23.70 -8.29
C LEU A 280 23.17 24.13 -7.71
N ASP A 281 22.56 23.24 -6.95
CA ASP A 281 21.37 23.52 -6.16
C ASP A 281 21.77 23.75 -4.69
N SER A 282 21.43 24.92 -4.16
CA SER A 282 21.67 25.33 -2.78
C SER A 282 20.38 25.51 -1.96
N SER A 283 19.21 25.19 -2.54
CA SER A 283 17.88 25.41 -1.94
C SER A 283 17.67 24.69 -0.59
N THR A 284 18.36 23.57 -0.37
CA THR A 284 18.24 22.73 0.84
C THR A 284 19.31 23.03 1.91
N GLY A 285 20.07 24.12 1.77
CA GLY A 285 21.16 24.49 2.68
C GLY A 285 22.43 23.62 2.57
N ARG A 286 22.41 22.58 1.73
CA ARG A 286 23.60 21.82 1.29
C ARG A 286 23.70 21.91 -0.21
N GLU A 287 24.85 22.35 -0.70
CA GLU A 287 25.13 22.42 -2.13
C GLU A 287 25.16 21.02 -2.76
N ARG A 288 24.33 20.82 -3.79
CA ARG A 288 24.20 19.58 -4.56
C ARG A 288 24.44 19.85 -6.03
N VAL A 289 25.03 18.88 -6.72
CA VAL A 289 25.15 18.91 -8.18
C VAL A 289 23.77 18.76 -8.78
N LYS A 290 23.42 19.65 -9.71
CA LYS A 290 22.22 19.53 -10.53
C LYS A 290 22.59 18.86 -11.85
N ILE A 291 21.74 17.94 -12.28
CA ILE A 291 21.88 17.17 -13.50
C ILE A 291 20.69 17.46 -14.41
N ASP A 292 20.97 17.62 -15.71
CA ASP A 292 20.00 17.72 -16.80
C ASP A 292 20.19 16.58 -17.81
N GLY A 293 19.27 16.45 -18.78
CA GLY A 293 19.30 15.41 -19.83
C GLY A 293 18.64 14.09 -19.42
N LEU A 294 17.85 14.07 -18.35
CA LEU A 294 17.22 12.84 -17.82
C LEU A 294 15.90 12.45 -18.52
N ASN A 295 15.63 12.97 -19.71
CA ASN A 295 14.40 12.66 -20.44
C ASN A 295 14.36 11.19 -20.89
N ASP A 296 15.47 10.69 -21.45
CA ASP A 296 15.56 9.29 -21.87
C ASP A 296 15.46 8.35 -20.67
N PHE A 297 16.09 8.71 -19.55
CA PHE A 297 15.96 8.00 -18.28
C PHE A 297 14.49 7.90 -17.83
N GLU A 298 13.77 9.02 -17.85
CA GLU A 298 12.37 9.11 -17.45
C GLU A 298 11.48 8.25 -18.35
N GLU A 299 11.61 8.39 -19.67
CA GLU A 299 10.78 7.70 -20.64
C GLU A 299 10.99 6.19 -20.59
N GLN A 300 12.25 5.74 -20.56
CA GLN A 300 12.58 4.33 -20.55
C GLN A 300 12.16 3.65 -19.24
N ALA A 301 12.38 4.30 -18.09
CA ALA A 301 11.95 3.77 -16.79
C ALA A 301 10.42 3.59 -16.73
N LYS A 302 9.69 4.62 -17.20
CA LYS A 302 8.23 4.59 -17.26
C LYS A 302 7.72 3.50 -18.19
N GLN A 303 8.24 3.45 -19.42
CA GLN A 303 7.79 2.49 -20.43
C GLN A 303 8.01 1.04 -19.96
N PHE A 304 9.22 0.74 -19.48
CA PHE A 304 9.54 -0.59 -18.98
C PHE A 304 8.61 -1.01 -17.84
N LEU A 305 8.40 -0.15 -16.84
CA LEU A 305 7.55 -0.48 -15.70
C LEU A 305 6.08 -0.68 -16.10
N ILE A 306 5.54 0.16 -16.98
CA ILE A 306 4.17 -0.01 -17.50
C ILE A 306 4.04 -1.36 -18.20
N GLU A 307 4.97 -1.70 -19.08
CA GLU A 307 4.95 -2.97 -19.82
C GLU A 307 5.11 -4.18 -18.89
N ALA A 308 6.04 -4.11 -17.94
CA ALA A 308 6.27 -5.17 -16.97
C ALA A 308 5.03 -5.41 -16.11
N ILE A 309 4.41 -4.35 -15.58
CA ILE A 309 3.22 -4.47 -14.72
C ILE A 309 2.03 -5.00 -15.53
N LYS A 310 1.78 -4.48 -16.74
CA LYS A 310 0.70 -4.98 -17.61
C LYS A 310 0.88 -6.45 -17.97
N LYS A 311 2.12 -6.89 -18.22
CA LYS A 311 2.45 -8.29 -18.49
C LYS A 311 2.25 -9.18 -17.27
N TRP A 312 2.55 -8.68 -16.08
CA TRP A 312 2.45 -9.44 -14.83
C TRP A 312 1.02 -9.54 -14.29
N TYR A 313 0.19 -8.51 -14.52
CA TYR A 313 -1.21 -8.44 -14.09
C TYR A 313 -2.20 -8.35 -15.27
N PRO A 314 -2.19 -9.28 -16.25
CA PRO A 314 -2.95 -9.14 -17.49
C PRO A 314 -4.47 -9.07 -17.25
N ASN A 315 -4.99 -9.77 -16.24
CA ASN A 315 -6.42 -9.81 -15.93
C ASN A 315 -6.97 -8.44 -15.49
N ASN A 316 -6.14 -7.59 -14.90
CA ASN A 316 -6.52 -6.24 -14.48
C ASN A 316 -6.74 -5.30 -15.68
N PHE A 317 -6.10 -5.58 -16.81
CA PHE A 317 -6.20 -4.77 -18.03
C PHE A 317 -7.13 -5.39 -19.08
N ASN A 318 -7.36 -6.71 -19.03
CA ASN A 318 -8.21 -7.44 -19.97
C ASN A 318 -9.71 -7.38 -19.65
N ASN A 319 -10.10 -6.91 -18.46
CA ASN A 319 -11.50 -6.64 -18.15
C ASN A 319 -11.95 -5.36 -18.87
N THR A 320 -12.29 -5.50 -20.16
CA THR A 320 -12.89 -4.48 -21.03
C THR A 320 -14.37 -4.25 -20.72
N HIS A 321 -14.76 -4.25 -19.45
CA HIS A 321 -15.95 -3.49 -19.06
C HIS A 321 -15.43 -2.13 -18.63
N PRO A 322 -15.90 -1.00 -19.20
CA PRO A 322 -15.62 0.31 -18.62
C PRO A 322 -16.14 0.25 -17.19
N SER A 323 -15.25 -0.02 -16.24
CA SER A 323 -15.59 0.06 -14.84
C SER A 323 -16.00 1.49 -14.62
N ASP A 324 -17.25 1.65 -14.18
CA ASP A 324 -17.80 2.92 -13.78
C ASP A 324 -16.73 3.67 -12.95
N PRO A 325 -16.28 4.87 -13.38
CA PRO A 325 -15.29 5.65 -12.65
C PRO A 325 -15.64 5.79 -11.16
N GLU A 326 -16.92 5.77 -10.83
CA GLU A 326 -17.39 5.78 -9.44
C GLU A 326 -17.05 4.48 -8.70
N GLN A 327 -17.23 3.32 -9.33
CA GLN A 327 -16.86 2.01 -8.76
C GLN A 327 -15.34 1.92 -8.54
N GLN A 328 -14.53 2.49 -9.44
CA GLN A 328 -13.08 2.59 -9.28
C GLN A 328 -12.70 3.47 -8.08
N GLN A 329 -13.25 4.68 -7.99
CA GLN A 329 -13.02 5.57 -6.84
C GLN A 329 -13.43 4.91 -5.52
N MET A 330 -14.58 4.23 -5.51
CA MET A 330 -15.06 3.52 -4.33
C MET A 330 -14.10 2.41 -3.93
N ASN A 331 -13.57 1.65 -4.89
CA ASN A 331 -12.58 0.60 -4.65
C ASN A 331 -11.26 1.16 -4.10
N THR A 332 -10.76 2.26 -4.67
CA THR A 332 -9.56 2.94 -4.18
C THR A 332 -9.77 3.45 -2.75
N PHE A 333 -10.94 4.04 -2.45
CA PHE A 333 -11.28 4.49 -1.11
C PHE A 333 -11.28 3.33 -0.10
N LEU A 334 -11.91 2.20 -0.44
CA LEU A 334 -11.97 1.00 0.40
C LEU A 334 -10.58 0.46 0.73
N LEU A 335 -9.73 0.28 -0.28
CA LEU A 335 -8.37 -0.24 -0.13
C LEU A 335 -7.52 0.68 0.76
N ASN A 336 -7.57 2.00 0.52
CA ASN A 336 -6.84 2.96 1.34
C ASN A 336 -7.27 2.93 2.81
N LYS A 337 -8.57 2.72 3.09
CA LYS A 337 -9.03 2.59 4.47
C LYS A 337 -8.53 1.31 5.12
N THR A 338 -8.43 0.19 4.41
CA THR A 338 -8.07 -1.09 5.03
C THR A 338 -6.58 -1.26 5.31
N GLN A 339 -5.68 -0.49 4.69
CA GLN A 339 -4.23 -0.60 4.91
C GLN A 339 -3.79 -0.45 6.37
N ILE A 340 -4.48 0.38 7.15
CA ILE A 340 -4.17 0.64 8.57
C ILE A 340 -5.16 -0.04 9.52
N PHE A 341 -5.98 -0.97 9.02
CA PHE A 341 -6.99 -1.64 9.82
C PHE A 341 -6.38 -2.69 10.73
N VAL A 342 -6.60 -2.51 12.04
CA VAL A 342 -6.34 -3.56 13.04
C VAL A 342 -7.58 -4.44 13.12
N ASP A 343 -7.39 -5.75 12.99
CA ASP A 343 -8.48 -6.73 12.87
C ASP A 343 -9.47 -6.70 14.04
N ARG A 344 -10.75 -6.95 13.74
CA ARG A 344 -11.89 -6.96 14.66
C ARG A 344 -12.76 -8.19 14.44
N PRO A 345 -12.28 -9.39 14.79
CA PRO A 345 -12.90 -10.64 14.37
C PRO A 345 -14.31 -10.85 14.94
N LYS A 346 -14.63 -10.28 16.11
CA LYS A 346 -15.96 -10.42 16.73
C LYS A 346 -17.02 -9.60 16.00
N GLU A 347 -16.72 -8.33 15.75
CA GLU A 347 -17.60 -7.42 15.03
C GLU A 347 -17.76 -7.86 13.58
N PHE A 348 -16.67 -8.32 12.96
CA PHE A 348 -16.68 -8.88 11.61
C PHE A 348 -17.55 -10.14 11.50
N ALA A 349 -17.41 -11.09 12.43
CA ALA A 349 -18.24 -12.29 12.47
C ALA A 349 -19.73 -11.95 12.67
N SER A 350 -20.04 -10.85 13.37
CA SER A 350 -21.42 -10.38 13.54
C SER A 350 -22.00 -9.88 12.21
N LEU A 351 -21.23 -9.11 11.43
CA LEU A 351 -21.67 -8.68 10.09
C LEU A 351 -21.94 -9.88 9.16
N LEU A 352 -21.09 -10.92 9.21
CA LEU A 352 -21.29 -12.15 8.44
C LEU A 352 -22.52 -12.95 8.88
N LYS A 353 -22.80 -13.04 10.19
CA LYS A 353 -24.01 -13.69 10.70
C LYS A 353 -25.27 -12.99 10.23
N TYR A 354 -25.25 -11.65 10.26
CA TYR A 354 -26.38 -10.84 9.83
C TYR A 354 -26.73 -11.10 8.36
N VAL A 355 -25.77 -11.00 7.43
CA VAL A 355 -26.05 -11.25 6.00
C VAL A 355 -26.38 -12.70 5.67
N ALA A 356 -26.07 -13.64 6.58
CA ALA A 356 -26.49 -15.03 6.46
C ALA A 356 -27.93 -15.29 6.95
N GLY A 357 -28.66 -14.25 7.37
CA GLY A 357 -30.02 -14.34 7.89
C GLY A 357 -30.12 -14.79 9.35
N ASP A 358 -29.01 -14.85 10.10
CA ASP A 358 -29.01 -15.22 11.52
C ASP A 358 -29.11 -13.97 12.41
N HIS A 359 -30.34 -13.49 12.58
CA HIS A 359 -30.61 -12.25 13.32
C HIS A 359 -30.81 -12.45 14.84
N LYS A 360 -30.64 -13.67 15.37
CA LYS A 360 -31.02 -14.03 16.75
C LYS A 360 -30.26 -13.24 17.84
N ASP A 361 -29.06 -12.79 17.51
CA ASP A 361 -28.15 -12.12 18.44
C ASP A 361 -28.28 -10.57 18.40
N PHE A 362 -29.16 -10.01 17.56
CA PHE A 362 -29.28 -8.56 17.36
C PHE A 362 -30.44 -7.94 18.14
N SER A 363 -30.19 -6.76 18.72
CA SER A 363 -31.24 -5.98 19.39
C SER A 363 -31.98 -5.11 18.37
N LEU A 364 -33.28 -5.30 18.25
CA LEU A 364 -34.14 -4.44 17.42
C LEU A 364 -34.26 -3.05 18.05
N ILE A 365 -33.96 -2.01 17.27
CA ILE A 365 -34.25 -0.62 17.63
C ILE A 365 -35.58 -0.27 16.97
N ASP A 366 -36.62 -0.06 17.78
CA ASP A 366 -37.96 0.18 17.27
C ASP A 366 -38.05 1.54 16.57
N GLY A 367 -38.37 1.51 15.26
CA GLY A 367 -38.45 2.68 14.38
C GLY A 367 -39.79 3.43 14.45
N GLY A 368 -40.69 3.06 15.37
CA GLY A 368 -41.92 3.81 15.63
C GLY A 368 -43.05 3.61 14.62
N SER A 369 -43.00 2.56 13.78
CA SER A 369 -44.11 2.24 12.87
C SER A 369 -44.83 0.97 13.29
N SER A 370 -46.07 1.14 13.75
CA SER A 370 -47.00 0.09 14.14
C SER A 370 -47.54 -0.64 12.91
N ASN A 371 -46.82 -1.66 12.44
CA ASN A 371 -47.30 -2.84 11.70
C ASN A 371 -46.19 -3.32 10.76
N LYS A 372 -45.72 -4.56 10.97
CA LYS A 372 -45.50 -5.59 9.94
C LYS A 372 -44.75 -6.77 10.57
N GLU A 373 -45.44 -7.90 10.71
CA GLU A 373 -44.87 -9.20 11.13
C GLU A 373 -43.83 -9.75 10.11
N ASN A 374 -43.57 -9.03 9.00
CA ASN A 374 -42.67 -9.40 7.90
C ASN A 374 -41.58 -8.34 7.59
N ALA A 375 -41.33 -7.36 8.46
CA ALA A 375 -40.29 -6.35 8.19
C ALA A 375 -38.87 -6.92 8.39
N GLN A 376 -38.01 -6.80 7.38
CA GLN A 376 -36.60 -7.19 7.48
C GLN A 376 -35.82 -6.20 8.37
N PRO A 377 -35.04 -6.67 9.36
CA PRO A 377 -34.36 -5.78 10.29
C PRO A 377 -33.15 -5.13 9.63
N LEU A 378 -33.10 -3.80 9.59
CA LEU A 378 -31.95 -3.01 9.13
C LEU A 378 -30.79 -3.09 10.13
N MET A 379 -29.57 -3.42 9.69
CA MET A 379 -28.39 -3.41 10.57
C MET A 379 -27.73 -2.02 10.60
N ALA A 380 -27.70 -1.42 11.78
CA ALA A 380 -26.99 -0.17 12.04
C ALA A 380 -25.67 -0.42 12.80
N LEU A 381 -24.54 -0.04 12.21
CA LEU A 381 -23.25 -0.07 12.90
C LEU A 381 -23.06 1.22 13.72
N THR A 382 -23.25 1.14 15.04
CA THR A 382 -23.17 2.30 15.94
C THR A 382 -21.84 2.38 16.70
N GLY A 383 -21.41 3.61 17.04
CA GLY A 383 -20.15 3.87 17.75
C GLY A 383 -19.76 5.34 17.70
N ARG A 384 -18.75 5.77 18.47
CA ARG A 384 -18.26 7.15 18.46
C ARG A 384 -17.56 7.48 17.13
N SER A 385 -17.43 8.77 16.84
CA SER A 385 -16.58 9.21 15.73
C SER A 385 -15.14 8.76 15.98
N GLY A 386 -14.48 8.20 14.97
CA GLY A 386 -13.14 7.65 15.08
C GLY A 386 -13.04 6.18 15.50
N ASP A 387 -14.14 5.51 15.88
CA ASP A 387 -14.10 4.10 16.32
C ASP A 387 -13.79 3.08 15.20
N GLY A 388 -13.56 3.55 13.97
CA GLY A 388 -13.16 2.70 12.83
C GLY A 388 -14.31 2.04 12.08
N LYS A 389 -15.55 2.53 12.24
CA LYS A 389 -16.75 1.97 11.60
C LYS A 389 -16.63 1.83 10.07
N THR A 390 -16.21 2.90 9.39
CA THR A 390 -15.95 2.91 7.95
C THR A 390 -14.89 1.89 7.55
N MET A 391 -13.87 1.73 8.38
CA MET A 391 -12.76 0.80 8.10
C MET A 391 -13.22 -0.66 8.24
N LEU A 392 -14.09 -0.93 9.23
CA LEU A 392 -14.73 -2.23 9.40
C LEU A 392 -15.67 -2.56 8.24
N LEU A 393 -16.54 -1.62 7.83
CA LEU A 393 -17.40 -1.80 6.66
C LEU A 393 -16.59 -1.98 5.37
N ALA A 394 -15.49 -1.23 5.21
CA ALA A 394 -14.62 -1.37 4.07
C ALA A 394 -13.97 -2.77 3.99
N LYS A 395 -13.46 -3.27 5.12
CA LYS A 395 -12.92 -4.63 5.21
C LYS A 395 -13.99 -5.68 4.93
N PHE A 396 -15.22 -5.47 5.40
CA PHE A 396 -16.35 -6.36 5.16
C PHE A 396 -16.70 -6.46 3.67
N VAL A 397 -16.86 -5.32 2.99
CA VAL A 397 -17.15 -5.26 1.55
C VAL A 397 -16.08 -6.01 0.75
N LEU A 398 -14.81 -5.68 0.93
CA LEU A 398 -13.71 -6.33 0.21
C LEU A 398 -13.68 -7.84 0.44
N THR A 399 -13.96 -8.29 1.67
CA THR A 399 -13.96 -9.73 1.99
C THR A 399 -15.15 -10.47 1.36
N ILE A 400 -16.35 -9.86 1.31
CA ILE A 400 -17.49 -10.48 0.62
C ILE A 400 -17.24 -10.55 -0.88
N GLU A 401 -16.70 -9.48 -1.48
CA GLU A 401 -16.32 -9.47 -2.89
C GLU A 401 -15.29 -10.55 -3.21
N GLU A 402 -14.31 -10.80 -2.32
CA GLU A 402 -13.27 -11.81 -2.56
C GLU A 402 -13.76 -13.25 -2.31
N THR A 403 -14.54 -13.47 -1.25
CA THR A 403 -14.78 -14.83 -0.72
C THR A 403 -16.20 -15.36 -0.92
N GLN A 404 -17.17 -14.51 -1.27
CA GLN A 404 -18.60 -14.86 -1.34
C GLN A 404 -19.28 -14.38 -2.63
N GLN A 405 -18.54 -14.15 -3.71
CA GLN A 405 -19.01 -13.60 -4.99
C GLN A 405 -20.29 -14.27 -5.55
N ASN A 406 -20.48 -15.57 -5.30
CA ASN A 406 -21.63 -16.33 -5.81
C ASN A 406 -22.76 -16.53 -4.79
N LYS A 407 -22.63 -16.01 -3.56
CA LYS A 407 -23.66 -16.16 -2.52
C LYS A 407 -24.55 -14.93 -2.38
N PHE A 408 -24.02 -13.75 -2.66
CA PHE A 408 -24.71 -12.48 -2.49
C PHE A 408 -24.48 -11.58 -3.70
N LEU A 409 -25.53 -10.90 -4.16
CA LEU A 409 -25.40 -9.73 -5.00
C LEU A 409 -25.05 -8.55 -4.09
N LEU A 410 -23.80 -8.09 -4.11
CA LEU A 410 -23.36 -7.01 -3.22
C LEU A 410 -23.46 -5.64 -3.92
N PHE A 411 -24.10 -4.68 -3.26
CA PHE A 411 -24.01 -3.26 -3.58
C PHE A 411 -23.45 -2.50 -2.37
N TYR A 412 -22.58 -1.52 -2.61
CA TYR A 412 -22.03 -0.69 -1.54
C TYR A 412 -21.81 0.75 -2.00
N TYR A 413 -21.93 1.69 -1.07
CA TYR A 413 -21.67 3.10 -1.31
C TYR A 413 -21.11 3.80 -0.07
N PHE A 414 -19.96 4.46 -0.21
CA PHE A 414 -19.33 5.23 0.86
C PHE A 414 -19.35 6.70 0.46
N PHE A 415 -20.18 7.51 1.14
CA PHE A 415 -20.32 8.93 0.83
C PHE A 415 -19.00 9.70 0.98
N ASP A 416 -18.13 9.29 1.92
CA ASP A 416 -16.79 9.87 2.10
C ASP A 416 -15.80 9.52 0.98
N GLY A 417 -16.13 8.56 0.13
CA GLY A 417 -15.38 8.21 -1.08
C GLY A 417 -15.93 8.87 -2.35
N SER A 418 -17.09 9.54 -2.28
CA SER A 418 -17.73 10.20 -3.42
C SER A 418 -17.42 11.70 -3.45
N PHE A 419 -17.05 12.20 -4.63
CA PHE A 419 -16.81 13.64 -4.87
C PHE A 419 -18.01 14.34 -5.52
N HIS A 420 -19.16 13.66 -5.67
CA HIS A 420 -20.32 14.21 -6.36
C HIS A 420 -21.16 15.13 -5.48
N ALA A 421 -21.52 16.30 -6.03
CA ALA A 421 -22.44 17.24 -5.39
C ALA A 421 -23.86 16.66 -5.18
N GLN A 422 -24.21 15.59 -5.90
CA GLN A 422 -25.50 14.88 -5.81
C GLN A 422 -25.32 13.38 -5.48
N ALA A 423 -24.39 13.05 -4.57
CA ALA A 423 -24.02 11.67 -4.23
C ALA A 423 -25.21 10.73 -3.98
N SER A 424 -26.29 11.19 -3.35
CA SER A 424 -27.50 10.36 -3.13
C SER A 424 -28.20 9.95 -4.44
N HIS A 425 -28.35 10.88 -5.39
CA HIS A 425 -28.97 10.57 -6.69
C HIS A 425 -28.11 9.59 -7.51
N PHE A 426 -26.79 9.76 -7.46
CA PHE A 426 -25.84 8.85 -8.09
C PHE A 426 -25.91 7.47 -7.46
N MET A 427 -25.84 7.35 -6.13
CA MET A 427 -25.97 6.06 -5.43
C MET A 427 -27.19 5.25 -5.90
N PHE A 428 -28.38 5.88 -5.98
CA PHE A 428 -29.59 5.19 -6.45
C PHE A 428 -29.49 4.82 -7.93
N THR A 429 -28.97 5.70 -8.77
CA THR A 429 -28.79 5.42 -10.20
C THR A 429 -27.84 4.24 -10.41
N SER A 430 -26.71 4.21 -9.70
CA SER A 430 -25.71 3.15 -9.74
C SER A 430 -26.27 1.83 -9.20
N LEU A 431 -27.11 1.87 -8.15
CA LEU A 431 -27.85 0.68 -7.68
C LEU A 431 -28.80 0.14 -8.76
N LYS A 432 -29.61 1.00 -9.37
CA LYS A 432 -30.55 0.59 -10.42
C LYS A 432 -29.82 -0.02 -11.62
N GLN A 433 -28.72 0.60 -12.06
CA GLN A 433 -27.88 0.08 -13.14
C GLN A 433 -27.26 -1.27 -12.81
N LYS A 434 -26.73 -1.46 -11.58
CA LYS A 434 -26.16 -2.72 -11.14
C LYS A 434 -27.20 -3.85 -11.12
N LEU A 435 -28.39 -3.57 -10.62
CA LEU A 435 -29.50 -4.52 -10.62
C LEU A 435 -29.94 -4.88 -12.04
N TYR A 436 -30.13 -3.89 -12.91
CA TYR A 436 -30.49 -4.12 -14.32
C TYR A 436 -29.45 -5.01 -15.01
N LYS A 437 -28.16 -4.68 -14.86
CA LYS A 437 -27.07 -5.46 -15.45
C LYS A 437 -27.07 -6.91 -14.94
N TYR A 438 -27.24 -7.13 -13.64
CA TYR A 438 -27.31 -8.48 -13.09
C TYR A 438 -28.47 -9.28 -13.70
N LEU A 439 -29.65 -8.67 -13.83
CA LEU A 439 -30.82 -9.31 -14.43
C LEU A 439 -30.60 -9.62 -15.92
N ASP A 440 -29.93 -8.73 -16.65
CA ASP A 440 -29.58 -8.89 -18.07
C ASP A 440 -28.57 -10.04 -18.25
N ASP A 441 -27.48 -10.02 -17.49
CA ASP A 441 -26.41 -11.04 -17.52
C ASP A 441 -26.96 -12.45 -17.17
N ASN A 442 -28.04 -12.52 -16.37
CA ASN A 442 -28.74 -13.76 -16.01
C ASN A 442 -29.94 -14.10 -16.92
N ASN A 443 -30.12 -13.40 -18.05
CA ASN A 443 -31.21 -13.60 -19.02
C ASN A 443 -32.63 -13.50 -18.42
N VAL A 444 -32.81 -12.69 -17.38
CA VAL A 444 -34.11 -12.44 -16.74
C VAL A 444 -34.89 -11.35 -17.48
N ILE A 445 -34.18 -10.49 -18.21
CA ILE A 445 -34.78 -9.40 -18.99
C ILE A 445 -35.39 -9.95 -20.28
N SER A 446 -36.71 -9.80 -20.39
CA SER A 446 -37.51 -10.08 -21.58
C SER A 446 -38.28 -8.81 -21.98
N PRO A 447 -38.90 -8.74 -23.17
CA PRO A 447 -39.73 -7.58 -23.54
C PRO A 447 -40.80 -7.23 -22.48
N LYS A 448 -41.37 -8.23 -21.78
CA LYS A 448 -42.35 -8.03 -20.71
C LYS A 448 -41.72 -7.54 -19.40
N THR A 449 -40.54 -8.05 -19.03
CA THR A 449 -39.83 -7.64 -17.81
C THR A 449 -39.19 -6.26 -17.96
N ASN A 450 -38.73 -5.94 -19.17
CA ASN A 450 -38.14 -4.65 -19.50
C ASN A 450 -39.15 -3.49 -19.43
N GLU A 451 -40.43 -3.75 -19.73
CA GLU A 451 -41.50 -2.75 -19.51
C GLU A 451 -41.71 -2.41 -18.04
N ARG A 452 -41.41 -3.33 -17.11
CA ARG A 452 -41.46 -3.12 -15.65
C ARG A 452 -40.17 -2.53 -15.08
N LEU A 453 -39.03 -2.66 -15.76
CA LEU A 453 -37.71 -2.27 -15.27
C LEU A 453 -37.20 -0.99 -15.93
N LYS A 454 -38.02 0.06 -15.94
CA LYS A 454 -37.55 1.38 -16.41
C LYS A 454 -36.81 2.08 -15.29
N ILE A 455 -35.54 2.41 -15.53
CA ILE A 455 -34.65 3.05 -14.54
C ILE A 455 -35.23 4.35 -13.98
N THR A 456 -36.06 5.04 -14.76
CA THR A 456 -36.76 6.28 -14.38
C THR A 456 -37.95 6.06 -13.44
N ASP A 457 -38.46 4.84 -13.31
CA ASP A 457 -39.68 4.55 -12.58
C ASP A 457 -39.36 4.33 -11.10
N ASP A 458 -40.25 4.80 -10.22
CA ASP A 458 -40.10 4.69 -8.77
C ASP A 458 -40.21 3.22 -8.30
N THR A 459 -41.02 2.40 -8.98
CA THR A 459 -41.19 0.97 -8.67
C THR A 459 -40.03 0.08 -9.08
N PHE A 460 -39.00 0.63 -9.75
CA PHE A 460 -37.89 -0.17 -10.30
C PHE A 460 -37.25 -1.09 -9.26
N LEU A 461 -37.01 -0.60 -8.04
CA LEU A 461 -36.28 -1.36 -7.04
C LEU A 461 -37.09 -2.56 -6.55
N SER A 462 -38.38 -2.40 -6.26
CA SER A 462 -39.23 -3.53 -5.86
C SER A 462 -39.37 -4.54 -7.01
N ASP A 463 -39.64 -4.07 -8.23
CA ASP A 463 -39.74 -4.92 -9.42
C ASP A 463 -38.43 -5.69 -9.69
N ALA A 464 -37.27 -5.06 -9.50
CA ALA A 464 -35.97 -5.69 -9.70
C ALA A 464 -35.67 -6.76 -8.63
N ILE A 465 -35.99 -6.48 -7.37
CA ILE A 465 -35.73 -7.39 -6.24
C ILE A 465 -36.56 -8.67 -6.35
N GLU A 466 -37.83 -8.58 -6.79
CA GLU A 466 -38.68 -9.75 -7.04
C GLU A 466 -38.07 -10.73 -8.07
N LEU A 467 -37.24 -10.22 -8.95
CA LEU A 467 -36.62 -10.97 -10.06
C LEU A 467 -35.25 -11.53 -9.69
N LEU A 468 -34.70 -11.20 -8.52
CA LEU A 468 -33.39 -11.67 -8.11
C LEU A 468 -33.41 -13.15 -7.72
N SER A 469 -32.51 -13.91 -8.33
CA SER A 469 -32.20 -15.30 -7.95
C SER A 469 -31.23 -15.41 -6.77
N THR A 470 -30.54 -14.31 -6.43
CA THR A 470 -29.49 -14.26 -5.41
C THR A 470 -29.84 -13.18 -4.38
N PRO A 471 -29.61 -13.40 -3.08
CA PRO A 471 -29.84 -12.39 -2.06
C PRO A 471 -29.01 -11.12 -2.29
N LEU A 472 -29.62 -9.95 -2.13
CA LEU A 472 -29.01 -8.64 -2.28
C LEU A 472 -28.49 -8.15 -0.93
N VAL A 473 -27.22 -7.76 -0.86
CA VAL A 473 -26.64 -7.09 0.32
C VAL A 473 -26.31 -5.66 -0.06
N ILE A 474 -26.84 -4.68 0.67
CA ILE A 474 -26.59 -3.25 0.48
C ILE A 474 -25.79 -2.72 1.67
N VAL A 475 -24.61 -2.12 1.42
CA VAL A 475 -23.77 -1.51 2.45
C VAL A 475 -23.63 0.00 2.20
N VAL A 476 -24.05 0.84 3.15
CA VAL A 476 -23.97 2.30 3.01
C VAL A 476 -23.22 2.94 4.17
N ASP A 477 -22.14 3.68 3.89
CA ASP A 477 -21.39 4.43 4.91
C ASP A 477 -21.59 5.95 4.73
N GLY A 478 -21.97 6.64 5.81
CA GLY A 478 -22.07 8.10 5.83
C GLY A 478 -23.45 8.62 5.37
N LEU A 479 -24.51 7.91 5.72
CA LEU A 479 -25.89 8.26 5.33
C LEU A 479 -26.31 9.63 5.88
N ASP A 480 -25.71 10.06 7.01
CA ASP A 480 -25.84 11.38 7.61
C ASP A 480 -25.29 12.53 6.75
N LYS A 481 -24.36 12.24 5.84
CA LYS A 481 -23.71 13.23 4.97
C LYS A 481 -24.46 13.50 3.68
N GLY A 482 -25.42 12.64 3.33
CA GLY A 482 -26.27 12.84 2.15
C GLY A 482 -27.18 14.06 2.25
N ASP A 483 -27.50 14.53 3.46
CA ASP A 483 -28.74 15.28 3.70
C ASP A 483 -28.61 16.69 4.33
N VAL A 484 -27.38 17.24 4.50
CA VAL A 484 -27.22 18.48 5.30
C VAL A 484 -27.21 19.78 4.47
N HIS A 485 -27.03 19.73 3.15
CA HIS A 485 -26.97 20.94 2.32
C HIS A 485 -28.08 21.12 1.25
N GLN A 486 -28.82 20.08 0.88
CA GLN A 486 -29.77 20.18 -0.25
C GLN A 486 -31.23 20.50 0.14
N THR A 487 -31.66 20.19 1.37
CA THR A 487 -33.03 20.43 1.84
C THR A 487 -33.41 21.91 1.94
N ARG A 488 -32.45 22.84 1.84
CA ARG A 488 -32.72 24.31 1.85
C ARG A 488 -32.69 24.98 0.48
N LEU A 489 -32.15 24.35 -0.56
CA LEU A 489 -31.93 25.01 -1.86
C LEU A 489 -32.86 24.53 -2.98
N TYR A 490 -33.40 23.30 -2.91
CA TYR A 490 -34.15 22.73 -4.04
C TYR A 490 -35.51 22.11 -3.73
N GLY A 491 -35.98 22.14 -2.48
CA GLY A 491 -37.37 21.76 -2.14
C GLY A 491 -37.76 20.32 -2.49
N GLN A 492 -36.80 19.43 -2.79
CA GLN A 492 -37.04 17.99 -2.88
C GLN A 492 -36.58 17.35 -1.56
N GLU A 493 -37.52 16.70 -0.89
CA GLU A 493 -37.24 15.83 0.26
C GLU A 493 -36.31 14.70 -0.18
N PHE A 494 -35.37 14.34 0.70
CA PHE A 494 -34.61 13.10 0.58
C PHE A 494 -35.58 11.94 0.38
N PRO A 495 -35.41 11.05 -0.60
CA PRO A 495 -36.37 9.98 -0.86
C PRO A 495 -36.15 8.83 0.14
N PHE A 496 -36.42 9.09 1.43
CA PHE A 496 -36.60 8.03 2.41
C PHE A 496 -37.69 7.03 1.96
N ASN A 497 -38.64 7.49 1.12
CA ASN A 497 -39.66 6.64 0.51
C ASN A 497 -39.04 5.52 -0.36
N SER A 498 -37.98 5.77 -1.14
CA SER A 498 -37.37 4.76 -2.02
C SER A 498 -36.52 3.72 -1.29
N LEU A 499 -35.88 4.10 -0.17
CA LEU A 499 -35.28 3.12 0.75
C LEU A 499 -36.34 2.35 1.53
N SER A 500 -37.50 2.98 1.83
CA SER A 500 -38.61 2.28 2.47
C SER A 500 -39.31 1.26 1.56
N GLU A 501 -39.29 1.46 0.24
CA GLU A 501 -39.78 0.50 -0.77
C GLU A 501 -38.88 -0.74 -0.87
N LEU A 502 -37.56 -0.57 -0.74
CA LEU A 502 -36.59 -1.68 -0.54
C LEU A 502 -36.93 -2.54 0.70
N MET A 503 -37.67 -1.98 1.66
CA MET A 503 -37.96 -2.57 2.97
C MET A 503 -39.38 -3.16 3.08
N THR A 504 -40.16 -3.23 1.98
CA THR A 504 -41.48 -3.88 1.98
C THR A 504 -41.49 -5.19 1.21
N ASP A 505 -41.76 -6.29 1.93
CA ASP A 505 -42.21 -7.62 1.46
C ASP A 505 -41.24 -8.57 0.72
N HIS A 506 -39.92 -8.32 0.71
CA HIS A 506 -38.97 -9.24 0.06
C HIS A 506 -37.97 -9.90 1.03
N THR A 507 -37.90 -11.23 1.02
CA THR A 507 -37.15 -12.08 1.96
C THR A 507 -35.66 -12.26 1.63
N SER A 508 -35.13 -11.51 0.67
CA SER A 508 -33.80 -11.74 0.09
C SER A 508 -32.87 -10.53 0.12
N THR A 509 -33.22 -9.43 0.82
CA THR A 509 -32.41 -8.20 0.85
C THR A 509 -31.96 -7.84 2.27
N GLU A 510 -30.65 -7.69 2.47
CA GLU A 510 -30.02 -7.28 3.72
C GLU A 510 -29.38 -5.90 3.56
N VAL A 511 -29.61 -5.00 4.51
CA VAL A 511 -29.11 -3.61 4.44
C VAL A 511 -28.30 -3.28 5.68
N ILE A 512 -27.05 -2.85 5.47
CA ILE A 512 -26.12 -2.43 6.52
C ILE A 512 -25.83 -0.95 6.31
N HIS A 513 -26.01 -0.14 7.36
CA HIS A 513 -25.62 1.26 7.33
C HIS A 513 -24.88 1.72 8.58
N LYS A 514 -24.19 2.85 8.48
CA LYS A 514 -23.50 3.54 9.59
C LYS A 514 -24.13 4.91 9.85
#